data_AF-X1JV48-F1
#
_entry.id   AF-X1JV48-F1
#
_cell.length_a   1.000
_cell.length_b   1.000
_cell.length_c   1.000
_cell.angle_alpha   90.00
_cell.angle_beta   90.00
_cell.angle_gamma   90.00
#
_symmetry.space_group_name_H-M   'P 1'
#
loop_
_entity.id
_entity.type
_entity.pdbx_description
1 polymer ?
#
loop_
_entity_poly.entity_id
_entity_poly.type
_entity_poly.pdbx_seq_one_letter_code
_entity_poly.pdbx_strand_id
1 'polypeptide(L)' 'DDTFDWAIAVATYHHIQGDEQRQKTFQELRRVLKPDGEAFITVWNRWQPGFWLKGKEVNIAWKSKG' A
#
# COMPACT_ATOMS: atom_id res chain seq x y z
N ASP A 1 15.25 5.59 15.57
CA ASP A 1 14.94 4.16 15.35
C ASP A 1 14.03 3.70 16.48
N ASP A 2 13.34 2.57 16.31
CA ASP A 2 12.51 1.91 17.34
C ASP A 2 11.61 2.87 18.15
N THR A 3 10.89 3.74 17.45
CA THR A 3 10.16 4.85 18.06
C THR A 3 8.67 4.58 18.22
N PHE A 4 8.06 3.86 17.26
CA PHE A 4 6.61 3.65 17.21
C PHE A 4 6.24 2.19 17.46
N ASP A 5 5.20 1.97 18.26
CA ASP A 5 4.59 0.65 18.47
C ASP A 5 3.73 0.24 17.25
N TRP A 6 3.14 1.22 16.56
CA TRP A 6 2.29 0.99 15.38
C TRP A 6 2.52 2.00 14.27
N ALA A 7 2.30 1.56 13.02
CA ALA A 7 2.27 2.41 11.84
C ALA A 7 1.09 2.08 10.92
N ILE A 8 0.54 3.09 10.25
CA ILE A 8 -0.55 2.93 9.29
C ILE A 8 -0.14 3.55 7.96
N ALA A 9 -0.30 2.79 6.88
CA ALA A 9 -0.04 3.25 5.52
C ALA A 9 -1.16 2.82 4.58
N VAL A 10 -2.12 3.73 4.35
CA VAL A 10 -3.28 3.45 3.52
C VAL A 10 -3.05 3.99 2.12
N ALA A 11 -2.99 3.10 1.14
CA ALA A 11 -2.90 3.46 -0.27
C ALA A 11 -1.71 4.37 -0.65
N THR A 12 -0.55 4.23 0.01
CA THR A 12 0.62 5.09 -0.24
C THR A 12 1.75 4.39 -1.00
N TYR A 13 2.12 3.17 -0.59
CA TYR A 13 3.33 2.49 -1.07
C TYR A 13 3.35 2.12 -2.56
N HIS A 14 2.18 2.00 -3.20
CA HIS A 14 2.11 1.67 -4.62
C HIS A 14 2.47 2.84 -5.56
N HIS A 15 2.66 4.05 -5.03
CA HIS A 15 3.23 5.17 -5.77
C HIS A 15 4.75 5.07 -5.96
N ILE A 16 5.42 4.24 -5.17
CA ILE A 16 6.87 4.11 -5.19
C ILE A 16 7.29 3.25 -6.38
N GLN A 17 8.06 3.86 -7.28
CA GLN A 17 8.53 3.25 -8.51
C GLN A 17 9.76 2.37 -8.26
N GLY A 18 9.79 1.18 -8.86
CA GLY A 18 10.91 0.25 -8.73
C GLY A 18 10.88 -0.60 -7.46
N ASP A 19 11.38 -1.84 -7.59
CA ASP A 19 11.47 -2.78 -6.46
C ASP A 19 12.48 -2.32 -5.42
N GLU A 20 13.60 -1.75 -5.86
CA GLU A 20 14.67 -1.27 -4.98
C GLU A 20 14.19 -0.15 -4.06
N GLN A 21 13.49 0.85 -4.62
CA GLN A 21 12.99 2.00 -3.86
C GLN A 21 11.86 1.56 -2.91
N ARG A 22 11.00 0.63 -3.33
CA ARG A 22 10.00 0.01 -2.44
C ARG A 22 10.67 -0.70 -1.26
N GLN A 23 11.69 -1.52 -1.52
CA GLN A 23 12.43 -2.21 -0.47
C GLN A 23 13.08 -1.22 0.51
N LYS A 24 13.74 -0.18 0.01
CA LYS A 24 14.31 0.90 0.85
C LYS A 24 13.24 1.56 1.73
N THR A 25 12.04 1.77 1.19
CA THR A 25 10.96 2.39 1.98
C THR A 25 10.43 1.45 3.06
N PHE A 26 10.32 0.15 2.79
CA PHE A 26 9.96 -0.84 3.83
C PHE A 26 11.06 -0.99 4.89
N GLN A 27 12.34 -0.83 4.52
CA GLN A 27 13.45 -0.77 5.48
C GLN A 27 13.31 0.46 6.40
N GLU A 28 12.95 1.63 5.86
CA GLU A 28 12.69 2.82 6.68
C GLU A 28 11.49 2.64 7.62
N LEU A 29 10.40 2.01 7.14
CA LEU A 29 9.27 1.65 8.00
C LEU A 29 9.69 0.72 9.14
N ARG A 30 10.51 -0.29 8.84
CA ARG A 30 11.05 -1.20 9.86
C ARG A 30 11.96 -0.47 10.84
N ARG A 31 12.77 0.48 10.39
CA ARG A 31 13.71 1.24 11.24
C ARG A 31 12.97 2.06 12.32
N VAL A 32 11.81 2.59 11.99
CA VAL A 32 11.03 3.43 12.93
C VAL A 32 10.11 2.62 13.85
N LEU A 33 9.74 1.41 13.47
CA LEU A 33 8.98 0.49 14.33
C LEU A 33 9.89 -0.15 15.38
N LYS A 34 9.40 -0.20 16.62
CA LYS A 34 10.03 -0.97 17.70
C LYS A 34 10.12 -2.46 17.35
N PRO A 35 10.99 -3.22 18.05
CA PRO A 35 10.84 -4.68 18.10
C PRO A 35 9.39 -5.03 18.47
N ASP A 36 8.81 -6.00 17.76
CA ASP A 36 7.40 -6.42 17.88
C ASP A 36 6.34 -5.36 17.52
N GLY A 37 6.75 -4.19 17.00
CA GLY A 37 5.83 -3.19 16.47
C GLY A 37 5.18 -3.63 15.16
N GLU A 38 3.93 -3.23 14.95
CA GLU A 38 3.14 -3.67 13.80
C GLU A 38 2.85 -2.53 12.81
N ALA A 39 2.77 -2.87 11.52
CA ALA A 39 2.30 -1.95 10.49
C ALA A 39 1.04 -2.49 9.81
N PHE A 40 0.00 -1.66 9.73
CA PHE A 40 -1.14 -1.90 8.88
C PHE A 40 -0.96 -1.19 7.52
N ILE A 41 -0.87 -1.96 6.45
CA ILE A 41 -0.56 -1.45 5.11
C ILE A 41 -1.63 -1.89 4.12
N THR A 42 -2.17 -0.95 3.35
CA THR A 42 -3.03 -1.25 2.20
C THR A 42 -2.44 -0.69 0.92
N VAL A 43 -2.52 -1.46 -0.16
CA VAL A 43 -2.04 -1.08 -1.50
C VAL A 43 -3.08 -1.43 -2.55
N TRP A 44 -3.04 -0.73 -3.69
CA TRP A 44 -3.93 -1.06 -4.80
C TRP A 44 -3.52 -2.38 -5.44
N ASN A 45 -4.49 -3.26 -5.64
CA ASN A 45 -4.27 -4.49 -6.41
C ASN A 45 -4.35 -4.17 -7.91
N ARG A 46 -3.20 -4.09 -8.57
CA ARG A 46 -3.12 -3.88 -10.03
C ARG A 46 -3.83 -4.98 -10.83
N TRP A 47 -3.92 -6.18 -10.30
CA TRP A 47 -4.43 -7.36 -10.99
C TRP A 47 -5.81 -7.81 -10.47
N GLN A 48 -6.59 -6.90 -9.91
CA GLN A 48 -7.95 -7.21 -9.48
C GLN A 48 -8.82 -7.68 -10.68
N PRO A 49 -9.55 -8.81 -10.58
CA PRO A 49 -10.29 -9.38 -11.71
C PRO A 49 -11.28 -8.43 -12.39
N GLY A 50 -11.91 -7.53 -11.63
CA GLY A 50 -12.87 -6.54 -12.16
C GLY A 50 -12.28 -5.57 -13.19
N PHE A 51 -10.96 -5.46 -13.28
CA PHE A 51 -10.27 -4.53 -14.17
C PHE A 51 -9.48 -5.21 -15.29
N TRP A 52 -9.44 -6.54 -15.38
CA TRP A 52 -8.66 -7.25 -16.41
C TRP A 52 -9.05 -6.89 -17.85
N LEU A 53 -10.33 -6.58 -18.08
CA LEU A 53 -10.87 -6.24 -19.41
C LEU A 53 -11.22 -4.74 -19.54
N LYS A 54 -10.76 -3.89 -18.62
CA LYS A 54 -11.04 -2.45 -18.61
C LYS A 54 -9.86 -1.67 -19.18
N GLY A 55 -10.16 -0.53 -19.80
CA GLY A 55 -9.14 0.43 -20.25
C GLY A 55 -8.48 1.15 -19.07
N LYS A 56 -7.48 1.99 -19.37
CA LYS A 56 -6.79 2.82 -18.36
C LYS A 56 -7.75 3.75 -17.61
N GLU A 57 -8.77 4.24 -18.30
CA GLU A 57 -9.83 5.07 -17.75
C GLU A 57 -11.13 4.28 -17.74
N VAL A 58 -11.80 4.24 -16.59
CA VAL A 58 -13.06 3.54 -16.41
C VAL A 58 -13.95 4.31 -15.45
N ASN A 59 -15.23 4.46 -15.79
CA ASN A 59 -16.21 5.03 -14.89
C ASN A 59 -16.55 4.01 -13.80
N ILE A 60 -16.37 4.40 -12.55
CA ILE A 60 -16.70 3.59 -11.38
C ILE A 60 -17.97 4.15 -10.74
N ALA A 61 -18.93 3.27 -10.45
CA ALA A 61 -20.13 3.67 -9.74
C ALA A 61 -19.77 4.21 -8.36
N TRP A 62 -20.31 5.37 -8.00
CA TRP A 62 -20.06 6.01 -6.70
C TRP A 62 -20.48 5.15 -5.51
N LYS A 63 -21.45 4.25 -5.69
CA LYS A 63 -21.89 3.28 -4.69
C LYS A 63 -21.78 1.86 -5.25
N SER A 64 -21.15 0.94 -4.53
CA SER A 64 -21.39 -0.48 -4.76
C SER A 64 -22.77 -0.82 -4.18
N LYS A 65 -23.49 -1.76 -4.82
CA LYS A 65 -24.65 -2.36 -4.14
C LYS A 65 -24.12 -3.03 -2.87
N GLY A 66 -24.67 -2.63 -1.72
CA GLY A 66 -24.36 -3.24 -0.43
C GLY A 66 -24.78 -4.70 -0.39
#